data_AF-A0A3M1L298-F1
#
_entry.id   AF-A0A3M1L298-F1
#
_cell.length_a   1.000
_cell.length_b   1.000
_cell.length_c   1.000
_cell.angle_alpha   90.00
_cell.angle_beta   90.00
_cell.angle_gamma   90.00
#
_symmetry.space_group_name_H-M   'P 1'
#
loop_
_entity.id
_entity.type
_entity.pdbx_description
1 polymer ?
#
loop_
_entity_poly.entity_id
_entity_poly.type
_entity_poly.pdbx_seq_one_letter_code
_entity_poly.pdbx_strand_id
1 'polypeptide(L)'
;MNPQEYYRDNGYFVYRNLLPHDAIDNLLDLYNQKIIPAKYPFFRQDTNKYEPNQINKFGYVKQAFLDIHDYRDFPEFSTKAKDIFCSKLLQQALSQITGFTSFNLMQTMLFDANTATSPHQDWWYLDSISNGHLIAAWIALEDIKAKAGRFYVIPKTIKVDLHSHMPNLPWLEWKKLMQQYFDEHRSDVYAPALNKGDVLFWNSRTIHGALPTQDPSFSRKSLTAHYLPSNLKFGNLFTTKDYIKYKTYKGVNYYKNQPDYSPLNKLKSQIKVAVYSKPRLLKAMRFIKTSFTT
;
A
#
# COMPACT_ATOMS: atom_id res chain seq x y z
N MET A 1 -4.56 26.04 10.45
CA MET A 1 -3.40 25.61 9.65
C MET A 1 -3.92 25.10 8.32
N ASN A 2 -3.37 25.55 7.20
CA ASN A 2 -3.75 25.08 5.88
C ASN A 2 -3.47 23.55 5.77
N PRO A 3 -4.37 22.72 5.20
CA PRO A 3 -4.10 21.29 5.00
C PRO A 3 -2.74 20.97 4.36
N GLN A 4 -2.32 21.78 3.39
CA GLN A 4 -1.04 21.62 2.72
C GLN A 4 0.16 21.86 3.67
N GLU A 5 0.07 22.89 4.53
CA GLU A 5 1.11 23.18 5.53
C GLU A 5 1.19 22.05 6.56
N TYR A 6 0.03 21.59 7.05
CA TYR A 6 -0.02 20.49 8.00
C TYR A 6 0.61 19.22 7.41
N TYR A 7 0.25 18.87 6.18
CA TYR A 7 0.78 17.70 5.49
C TYR A 7 2.29 17.82 5.26
N ARG A 8 2.78 18.98 4.83
CA ARG A 8 4.22 19.23 4.66
C ARG A 8 4.99 19.04 5.97
N ASP A 9 4.45 19.55 7.08
CA ASP A 9 5.18 19.60 8.35
C ASP A 9 5.10 18.27 9.11
N ASN A 10 3.98 17.54 8.99
CA ASN A 10 3.73 16.30 9.72
C ASN A 10 3.86 15.04 8.87
N GLY A 11 3.83 15.16 7.54
CA GLY A 11 3.91 14.04 6.61
C GLY A 11 2.63 13.21 6.44
N TYR A 12 1.51 13.68 6.99
CA TYR A 12 0.20 13.03 6.88
C TYR A 12 -0.95 14.03 7.02
N PHE A 13 -2.15 13.65 6.58
CA PHE A 13 -3.39 14.40 6.80
C PHE A 13 -4.60 13.46 6.84
N VAL A 14 -5.62 13.76 7.64
CA VAL A 14 -6.85 12.94 7.73
C VAL A 14 -8.05 13.77 7.26
N TYR A 15 -8.75 13.28 6.24
CA TYR A 15 -10.07 13.78 5.90
C TYR A 15 -11.15 12.89 6.53
N ARG A 16 -12.12 13.53 7.18
CA ARG A 16 -13.27 12.84 7.76
C ARG A 16 -14.39 12.71 6.74
N ASN A 17 -15.00 11.53 6.67
CA ASN A 17 -16.12 11.22 5.78
C ASN A 17 -15.88 11.70 4.33
N LEU A 18 -14.66 11.47 3.82
CA LEU A 18 -14.28 11.90 2.47
C LEU A 18 -15.00 11.09 1.40
N LEU A 19 -15.15 9.78 1.63
CA LEU A 19 -15.78 8.89 0.68
C LEU A 19 -17.25 8.62 1.03
N PRO A 20 -18.16 8.71 0.05
CA PRO A 20 -19.54 8.30 0.22
C PRO A 20 -19.65 6.84 0.66
N HIS A 21 -20.49 6.57 1.67
CA HIS A 21 -20.65 5.24 2.24
C HIS A 21 -21.23 4.24 1.24
N ASP A 22 -22.10 4.69 0.33
CA ASP A 22 -22.68 3.88 -0.74
C ASP A 22 -21.62 3.36 -1.72
N ALA A 23 -20.60 4.16 -2.04
CA ALA A 23 -19.48 3.70 -2.86
C ALA A 23 -18.71 2.56 -2.18
N ILE A 24 -18.52 2.65 -0.85
CA ILE A 24 -17.90 1.60 -0.03
C ILE A 24 -18.79 0.37 0.03
N ASP A 25 -20.09 0.52 0.29
CA ASP A 25 -21.04 -0.59 0.37
C ASP A 25 -21.13 -1.36 -0.94
N ASN A 26 -21.24 -0.67 -2.07
CA ASN A 26 -21.24 -1.30 -3.39
C ASN A 26 -19.97 -2.14 -3.67
N LEU A 27 -18.80 -1.69 -3.19
CA LEU A 27 -17.56 -2.47 -3.28
C LEU A 27 -17.62 -3.70 -2.38
N LEU A 28 -18.06 -3.53 -1.13
CA LEU A 28 -18.14 -4.60 -0.14
C LEU A 28 -19.17 -5.67 -0.50
N ASP A 29 -20.29 -5.30 -1.14
CA ASP A 29 -21.27 -6.25 -1.64
C ASP A 29 -20.66 -7.16 -2.70
N LEU A 30 -19.94 -6.61 -3.67
CA LEU A 30 -19.21 -7.41 -4.67
C LEU A 30 -18.08 -8.22 -4.02
N TYR A 31 -17.39 -7.66 -3.03
CA TYR A 31 -16.37 -8.39 -2.27
C TYR A 31 -16.96 -9.64 -1.62
N ASN A 32 -18.07 -9.49 -0.90
CA ASN A 32 -18.76 -10.58 -0.20
C ASN A 32 -19.35 -11.61 -1.16
N GLN A 33 -19.97 -11.16 -2.26
CA GLN A 33 -20.67 -12.04 -3.20
C GLN A 33 -19.72 -12.75 -4.18
N LYS A 34 -18.62 -12.10 -4.58
CA LYS A 34 -17.75 -12.59 -5.67
C LYS A 34 -16.35 -12.93 -5.20
N ILE A 35 -15.74 -12.14 -4.33
CA ILE A 35 -14.32 -12.29 -3.99
C ILE A 35 -14.13 -13.28 -2.85
N ILE A 36 -14.84 -13.15 -1.73
CA ILE A 36 -14.74 -14.08 -0.59
C ILE A 36 -14.96 -15.55 -1.01
N PRO A 37 -16.06 -15.92 -1.71
CA PRO A 37 -16.31 -17.32 -2.07
C PRO A 37 -15.42 -17.84 -3.22
N ALA A 38 -14.66 -16.97 -3.88
CA ALA A 38 -13.81 -17.39 -5.00
C ALA A 38 -12.71 -18.34 -4.54
N LYS A 39 -12.59 -19.47 -5.25
CA LYS A 39 -11.41 -20.37 -5.15
C LYS A 39 -10.23 -19.87 -6.00
N TYR A 40 -10.32 -18.63 -6.50
CA TYR A 40 -9.31 -18.02 -7.34
C TYR A 40 -8.05 -17.71 -6.53
N PRO A 41 -6.86 -18.09 -7.01
CA PRO A 41 -5.61 -17.80 -6.32
C PRO A 41 -5.16 -16.36 -6.61
N PHE A 42 -5.62 -15.41 -5.80
CA PHE A 42 -5.20 -14.01 -5.89
C PHE A 42 -3.73 -13.82 -5.50
N PHE A 43 -3.04 -12.86 -6.12
CA PHE A 43 -1.72 -12.46 -5.66
C PHE A 43 -1.83 -11.73 -4.31
N ARG A 44 -1.08 -12.19 -3.31
CA ARG A 44 -1.12 -11.68 -1.95
C ARG A 44 0.01 -10.71 -1.67
N GLN A 45 -0.33 -9.56 -1.10
CA GLN A 45 0.64 -8.53 -0.74
C GLN A 45 1.61 -9.01 0.36
N ASP A 46 1.11 -9.77 1.33
CA ASP A 46 1.87 -10.22 2.49
C ASP A 46 2.83 -11.39 2.18
N THR A 47 2.42 -12.34 1.32
CA THR A 47 3.23 -13.52 1.00
C THR A 47 3.99 -13.42 -0.32
N ASN A 48 3.64 -12.47 -1.19
CA ASN A 48 4.10 -12.35 -2.58
C ASN A 48 3.85 -13.63 -3.42
N LYS A 49 2.74 -14.33 -3.16
CA LYS A 49 2.35 -15.56 -3.85
C LYS A 49 0.91 -15.50 -4.33
N TYR A 50 0.56 -16.36 -5.27
CA TYR A 50 -0.82 -16.61 -5.68
C TYR A 50 -1.45 -17.67 -4.79
N GLU A 51 -2.45 -17.28 -4.00
CA GLU A 51 -3.05 -18.12 -2.97
C GLU A 51 -4.58 -17.90 -2.92
N PRO A 52 -5.38 -18.98 -2.78
CA PRO A 52 -6.82 -18.84 -2.55
C PRO A 52 -7.08 -18.18 -1.19
N ASN A 53 -8.32 -17.70 -0.99
CA ASN A 53 -8.71 -17.08 0.27
C ASN A 53 -8.58 -18.07 1.42
N GLN A 54 -7.94 -17.65 2.50
CA GLN A 54 -7.97 -18.35 3.79
C GLN A 54 -8.77 -17.52 4.77
N ILE A 55 -9.93 -18.04 5.17
CA ILE A 55 -10.85 -17.36 6.06
C ILE A 55 -10.48 -17.72 7.51
N ASN A 56 -10.48 -16.74 8.40
CA ASN A 56 -10.30 -16.98 9.83
C ASN A 56 -11.61 -17.39 10.51
N LYS A 57 -11.57 -17.72 11.80
CA LYS A 57 -12.76 -18.14 12.56
C LYS A 57 -13.87 -17.08 12.69
N PHE A 58 -13.59 -15.84 12.30
CA PHE A 58 -14.51 -14.70 12.35
C PHE A 58 -15.04 -14.30 10.96
N GLY A 59 -14.71 -15.06 9.91
CA GLY A 59 -15.21 -14.81 8.56
C GLY A 59 -14.36 -13.85 7.72
N TYR A 60 -13.18 -13.43 8.20
CA TYR A 60 -12.30 -12.52 7.45
C TYR A 60 -11.22 -13.25 6.65
N VAL A 61 -10.93 -12.78 5.45
CA VAL A 61 -9.78 -13.22 4.65
C VAL A 61 -8.49 -12.73 5.31
N LYS A 62 -7.64 -13.69 5.70
CA LYS A 62 -6.40 -13.42 6.43
C LYS A 62 -5.37 -12.65 5.60
N GLN A 63 -5.32 -12.94 4.30
CA GLN A 63 -4.29 -12.40 3.42
C GLN A 63 -4.73 -11.09 2.78
N ALA A 64 -3.77 -10.21 2.54
CA ALA A 64 -4.00 -8.94 1.87
C ALA A 64 -3.98 -9.10 0.35
N PHE A 65 -4.89 -8.44 -0.34
CA PHE A 65 -4.98 -8.45 -1.80
C PHE A 65 -4.11 -7.36 -2.39
N LEU A 66 -3.56 -7.58 -3.58
CA LEU A 66 -2.79 -6.59 -4.34
C LEU A 66 -3.43 -6.32 -5.70
N ASP A 67 -3.36 -5.07 -6.17
CA ASP A 67 -3.81 -4.61 -7.49
C ASP A 67 -5.29 -4.89 -7.78
N ILE A 68 -6.15 -4.79 -6.75
CA ILE A 68 -7.59 -5.04 -6.84
C ILE A 68 -8.31 -4.18 -7.89
N HIS A 69 -7.69 -3.07 -8.32
CA HIS A 69 -8.24 -2.15 -9.31
C HIS A 69 -8.24 -2.72 -10.74
N ASP A 70 -7.62 -3.88 -10.99
CA ASP A 70 -7.46 -4.43 -12.34
C ASP A 70 -7.49 -5.97 -12.42
N TYR A 71 -8.32 -6.65 -11.62
CA TYR A 71 -8.55 -8.10 -11.78
C TYR A 71 -9.40 -8.38 -13.02
N ARG A 72 -8.80 -9.02 -14.04
CA ARG A 72 -9.47 -9.32 -15.32
C ARG A 72 -10.67 -10.24 -15.14
N ASP A 73 -10.54 -11.24 -14.28
CA ASP A 73 -11.56 -12.26 -14.05
C ASP A 73 -12.65 -11.79 -13.05
N PHE A 74 -12.47 -10.58 -12.47
CA PHE A 74 -13.42 -9.91 -11.57
C PHE A 74 -13.59 -8.42 -11.95
N PRO A 75 -14.08 -8.12 -13.18
CA PRO A 75 -14.06 -6.77 -13.72
C PRO A 75 -15.03 -5.81 -13.03
N GLU A 76 -16.18 -6.29 -12.56
CA GLU A 76 -17.16 -5.50 -11.81
C GLU A 76 -16.58 -4.99 -10.48
N PHE A 77 -15.97 -5.91 -9.70
CA PHE A 77 -15.30 -5.58 -8.45
C PHE A 77 -14.15 -4.59 -8.69
N SER A 78 -13.32 -4.84 -9.71
CA SER A 78 -12.24 -3.95 -10.09
C SER A 78 -12.72 -2.56 -10.51
N THR A 79 -13.89 -2.49 -11.16
CA THR A 79 -14.51 -1.22 -11.55
C THR A 79 -14.97 -0.44 -10.32
N LYS A 80 -15.62 -1.08 -9.35
CA LYS A 80 -15.99 -0.42 -8.07
C LYS A 80 -14.78 0.02 -7.25
N ALA A 81 -13.70 -0.78 -7.27
CA ALA A 81 -12.44 -0.37 -6.65
C ALA A 81 -11.88 0.90 -7.34
N LYS A 82 -11.87 0.94 -8.68
CA LYS A 82 -11.45 2.11 -9.45
C LYS A 82 -12.36 3.32 -9.27
N ASP A 83 -13.67 3.12 -9.13
CA ASP A 83 -14.62 4.19 -8.82
C ASP A 83 -14.22 4.95 -7.55
N ILE A 84 -13.73 4.22 -6.54
CA ILE A 84 -13.17 4.81 -5.32
C ILE A 84 -11.80 5.41 -5.58
N PHE A 85 -10.82 4.61 -6.02
CA PHE A 85 -9.41 5.03 -6.12
C PHE A 85 -9.17 6.19 -7.10
N CYS A 86 -9.97 6.26 -8.17
CA CYS A 86 -9.89 7.31 -9.18
C CYS A 86 -11.01 8.35 -9.02
N SER A 87 -11.68 8.40 -7.86
CA SER A 87 -12.74 9.37 -7.61
C SER A 87 -12.22 10.80 -7.65
N LYS A 88 -13.07 11.74 -8.11
CA LYS A 88 -12.75 13.17 -8.07
C LYS A 88 -12.46 13.64 -6.64
N LEU A 89 -13.14 13.07 -5.64
CA LEU A 89 -12.94 13.40 -4.22
C LEU A 89 -11.51 13.06 -3.75
N LEU A 90 -11.00 11.87 -4.07
CA LEU A 90 -9.61 11.53 -3.75
C LEU A 90 -8.61 12.39 -4.52
N GLN A 91 -8.84 12.63 -5.81
CA GLN A 91 -7.93 13.48 -6.61
C GLN A 91 -7.88 14.92 -6.06
N GLN A 92 -9.04 15.49 -5.69
CA GLN A 92 -9.12 16.82 -5.08
C GLN A 92 -8.44 16.86 -3.71
N ALA A 93 -8.65 15.86 -2.85
CA ALA A 93 -7.99 15.78 -1.55
C ALA A 93 -6.45 15.69 -1.69
N LEU A 94 -5.95 14.85 -2.60
CA LEU A 94 -4.52 14.77 -2.93
C LEU A 94 -3.98 16.12 -3.41
N SER A 95 -4.71 16.81 -4.29
CA SER A 95 -4.31 18.16 -4.75
C SER A 95 -4.27 19.17 -3.61
N GLN A 96 -5.28 19.18 -2.73
CA GLN A 96 -5.36 20.12 -1.62
C GLN A 96 -4.21 19.94 -0.61
N ILE A 97 -3.80 18.71 -0.31
CA ILE A 97 -2.75 18.46 0.70
C ILE A 97 -1.32 18.55 0.14
N THR A 98 -1.14 18.41 -1.18
CA THR A 98 0.20 18.39 -1.79
C THR A 98 0.53 19.60 -2.66
N GLY A 99 -0.49 20.22 -3.28
CA GLY A 99 -0.32 21.26 -4.30
C GLY A 99 -0.11 20.72 -5.73
N PHE A 100 0.03 19.40 -5.93
CA PHE A 100 0.07 18.82 -7.28
C PHE A 100 -1.34 18.74 -7.89
N THR A 101 -1.45 18.86 -9.21
CA THR A 101 -2.76 18.96 -9.90
C THR A 101 -3.26 17.64 -10.48
N SER A 102 -2.41 16.61 -10.60
CA SER A 102 -2.77 15.31 -11.14
C SER A 102 -1.88 14.18 -10.59
N PHE A 103 -2.47 12.99 -10.47
CA PHE A 103 -1.81 11.83 -9.90
C PHE A 103 -2.09 10.56 -10.70
N ASN A 104 -1.11 9.66 -10.74
CA ASN A 104 -1.23 8.31 -11.28
C ASN A 104 -1.39 7.32 -10.11
N LEU A 105 -2.33 6.37 -10.23
CA LEU A 105 -2.53 5.28 -9.28
C LEU A 105 -1.53 4.14 -9.53
N MET A 106 -0.63 3.89 -8.59
CA MET A 106 0.53 3.01 -8.81
C MET A 106 0.37 1.61 -8.23
N GLN A 107 -0.29 1.50 -7.08
CA GLN A 107 -0.49 0.25 -6.36
C GLN A 107 -1.72 0.37 -5.48
N THR A 108 -2.49 -0.71 -5.37
CA THR A 108 -3.65 -0.77 -4.47
C THR A 108 -3.68 -2.05 -3.67
N MET A 109 -4.16 -2.00 -2.44
CA MET A 109 -4.37 -3.18 -1.60
C MET A 109 -5.77 -3.16 -0.99
N LEU A 110 -6.28 -4.35 -0.66
CA LEU A 110 -7.43 -4.53 0.23
C LEU A 110 -7.01 -5.43 1.39
N PHE A 111 -7.27 -4.96 2.61
CA PHE A 111 -7.10 -5.71 3.84
C PHE A 111 -8.48 -6.02 4.40
N ASP A 112 -8.73 -7.29 4.70
CA ASP A 112 -10.00 -7.73 5.28
C ASP A 112 -9.85 -8.01 6.79
N ALA A 113 -8.83 -8.78 7.15
CA ALA A 113 -8.44 -8.98 8.53
C ALA A 113 -7.62 -7.79 9.10
N ASN A 114 -7.00 -8.02 10.25
CA ASN A 114 -6.27 -7.06 11.06
C ASN A 114 -4.76 -7.36 11.08
N THR A 115 -4.20 -7.66 9.91
CA THR A 115 -2.78 -8.03 9.75
C THR A 115 -1.89 -6.92 10.29
N ALA A 116 -0.98 -7.25 11.22
CA ALA A 116 -0.01 -6.29 11.71
C ALA A 116 1.00 -5.95 10.61
N THR A 117 1.41 -4.69 10.56
CA THR A 117 2.41 -4.20 9.61
C THR A 117 3.52 -3.54 10.41
N SER A 118 4.74 -4.07 10.29
CA SER A 118 5.93 -3.52 10.93
C SER A 118 6.17 -2.07 10.51
N PRO A 119 6.78 -1.25 11.37
CA PRO A 119 7.15 0.12 11.01
C PRO A 119 8.03 0.14 9.75
N HIS A 120 7.68 1.00 8.81
CA HIS A 120 8.45 1.18 7.58
C HIS A 120 8.19 2.55 6.94
N GLN A 121 8.96 2.86 5.90
CA GLN A 121 8.72 3.96 4.98
C GLN A 121 8.59 3.37 3.56
N ASP A 122 7.60 3.82 2.79
CA ASP A 122 7.28 3.26 1.46
C ASP A 122 8.40 3.49 0.44
N TRP A 123 9.12 4.62 0.52
CA TRP A 123 10.16 4.99 -0.44
C TRP A 123 11.33 4.01 -0.58
N TRP A 124 11.48 3.09 0.38
CA TRP A 124 12.36 1.93 0.24
C TRP A 124 11.92 1.01 -0.91
N TYR A 125 10.60 0.81 -1.06
CA TYR A 125 9.99 -0.13 -2.01
C TYR A 125 9.53 0.56 -3.29
N LEU A 126 8.87 1.71 -3.16
CA LEU A 126 8.25 2.46 -4.24
C LEU A 126 8.18 3.97 -3.92
N ASP A 127 8.56 4.80 -4.89
CA ASP A 127 8.49 6.26 -4.75
C ASP A 127 8.47 6.98 -6.11
N SER A 128 8.42 8.31 -6.05
CA SER A 128 8.73 9.24 -7.13
C SER A 128 10.24 9.39 -7.36
N ILE A 129 10.63 9.90 -8.53
CA ILE A 129 11.97 10.43 -8.79
C ILE A 129 11.85 11.93 -9.14
N SER A 130 12.40 12.86 -8.35
CA SER A 130 13.12 12.66 -7.07
C SER A 130 12.21 12.11 -5.96
N ASN A 131 12.80 11.41 -4.99
CA ASN A 131 12.09 10.74 -3.91
C ASN A 131 11.34 11.72 -2.98
N GLY A 132 10.34 11.20 -2.27
CA GLY A 132 9.59 11.91 -1.24
C GLY A 132 8.32 12.58 -1.72
N HIS A 133 7.81 12.23 -2.91
CA HIS A 133 6.57 12.81 -3.44
C HIS A 133 5.47 11.79 -3.71
N LEU A 134 5.72 10.48 -3.52
CA LEU A 134 4.64 9.51 -3.54
C LEU A 134 3.77 9.69 -2.29
N ILE A 135 2.44 9.63 -2.49
CA ILE A 135 1.44 9.80 -1.44
C ILE A 135 0.61 8.54 -1.37
N ALA A 136 0.41 8.02 -0.18
CA ALA A 136 -0.47 6.90 0.05
C ALA A 136 -1.75 7.34 0.76
N ALA A 137 -2.82 6.58 0.56
CA ALA A 137 -4.13 6.79 1.17
C ALA A 137 -4.60 5.49 1.82
N TRP A 138 -5.05 5.57 3.07
CA TRP A 138 -5.60 4.47 3.85
C TRP A 138 -7.07 4.80 4.09
N ILE A 139 -7.94 3.98 3.54
CA ILE A 139 -9.37 4.26 3.44
C ILE A 139 -10.09 3.27 4.36
N ALA A 140 -10.83 3.81 5.34
CA ALA A 140 -11.65 3.03 6.24
C ALA A 140 -12.90 2.51 5.52
N LEU A 141 -13.07 1.19 5.42
CA LEU A 141 -14.28 0.58 4.86
C LEU A 141 -15.34 0.28 5.92
N GLU A 142 -14.99 0.47 7.19
CA GLU A 142 -15.83 0.26 8.36
C GLU A 142 -15.34 1.14 9.53
N ASP A 143 -16.10 1.17 10.62
CA ASP A 143 -15.68 1.87 11.83
C ASP A 143 -14.60 1.09 12.59
N ILE A 144 -13.39 1.65 12.64
CA ILE A 144 -12.22 0.94 13.14
C ILE A 144 -12.15 0.98 14.66
N LYS A 145 -12.47 -0.15 15.27
CA LYS A 145 -12.36 -0.34 16.73
C LYS A 145 -10.91 -0.20 17.19
N ALA A 146 -10.71 0.40 18.36
CA ALA A 146 -9.38 0.55 18.95
C ALA A 146 -8.63 -0.79 19.09
N LYS A 147 -9.38 -1.85 19.44
CA LYS A 147 -8.84 -3.20 19.64
C LYS A 147 -8.49 -3.94 18.34
N ALA A 148 -8.89 -3.43 17.17
CA ALA A 148 -8.55 -4.03 15.88
C ALA A 148 -7.11 -3.73 15.41
N GLY A 149 -6.30 -3.08 16.26
CA GLY A 149 -4.93 -2.69 15.93
C GLY A 149 -4.89 -1.57 14.89
N ARG A 150 -5.23 -0.34 15.26
CA ARG A 150 -5.35 0.78 14.30
C ARG A 150 -4.09 0.99 13.44
N PHE A 151 -4.30 1.46 12.20
CA PHE A 151 -3.23 2.01 11.38
C PHE A 151 -2.67 3.26 12.08
N TYR A 152 -1.36 3.45 12.00
CA TYR A 152 -0.68 4.57 12.65
C TYR A 152 0.36 5.21 11.73
N VAL A 153 0.66 6.46 12.04
CA VAL A 153 1.81 7.20 11.52
C VAL A 153 2.64 7.71 12.69
N ILE A 154 3.92 8.00 12.46
CA ILE A 154 4.74 8.80 13.37
C ILE A 154 4.87 10.19 12.73
N PRO A 155 4.15 11.21 13.22
CA PRO A 155 4.20 12.55 12.65
C PRO A 155 5.62 13.10 12.57
N LYS A 156 5.86 13.98 11.59
CA LYS A 156 7.13 14.68 11.33
C LYS A 156 8.30 13.80 10.84
N THR A 157 8.11 12.48 10.76
CA THR A 157 9.13 11.54 10.27
C THR A 157 9.34 11.58 8.76
N ILE A 158 8.58 12.39 8.01
CA ILE A 158 8.87 12.72 6.61
C ILE A 158 10.31 13.24 6.40
N LYS A 159 10.89 13.86 7.44
CA LYS A 159 12.27 14.38 7.45
C LYS A 159 13.32 13.35 7.89
N VAL A 160 12.89 12.20 8.40
CA VAL A 160 13.78 11.17 8.93
C VAL A 160 14.30 10.31 7.79
N ASP A 161 15.63 10.24 7.69
CA ASP A 161 16.33 9.47 6.68
C ASP A 161 17.27 8.47 7.34
N LEU A 162 16.88 7.19 7.30
CA LEU A 162 17.62 6.11 7.93
C LEU A 162 18.49 5.30 6.95
N HIS A 163 18.49 5.62 5.64
CA HIS A 163 19.11 4.73 4.67
C HIS A 163 19.55 5.31 3.33
N SER A 164 19.22 6.56 2.98
CA SER A 164 19.55 7.09 1.64
C SER A 164 21.04 7.11 1.34
N HIS A 165 21.86 7.32 2.36
CA HIS A 165 23.32 7.33 2.30
C HIS A 165 23.94 5.91 2.35
N MET A 166 23.12 4.86 2.43
CA MET A 166 23.55 3.47 2.54
C MET A 166 23.02 2.61 1.37
N PRO A 167 23.51 2.79 0.12
CA PRO A 167 22.95 2.15 -1.07
C PRO A 167 23.01 0.61 -1.07
N ASN A 168 23.90 0.03 -0.25
CA ASN A 168 24.09 -1.41 -0.12
C ASN A 168 23.49 -2.00 1.17
N LEU A 169 22.72 -1.21 1.94
CA LEU A 169 22.12 -1.66 3.19
C LEU A 169 21.24 -2.90 2.97
N PRO A 170 21.51 -4.02 3.65
CA PRO A 170 20.65 -5.19 3.55
C PRO A 170 19.26 -4.91 4.14
N TRP A 171 18.21 -5.43 3.50
CA TRP A 171 16.83 -5.21 3.94
C TRP A 171 16.56 -5.61 5.40
N LEU A 172 17.20 -6.68 5.89
CA LEU A 172 17.06 -7.10 7.29
C LEU A 172 17.66 -6.08 8.26
N GLU A 173 18.79 -5.46 7.91
CA GLU A 173 19.42 -4.41 8.73
C GLU A 173 18.60 -3.12 8.68
N TRP A 174 18.09 -2.73 7.51
CA TRP A 174 17.13 -1.63 7.39
C TRP A 174 15.90 -1.82 8.28
N LYS A 175 15.33 -3.03 8.32
CA LYS A 175 14.21 -3.32 9.23
C LYS A 175 14.58 -3.20 10.71
N LYS A 176 15.80 -3.57 11.10
CA LYS A 176 16.26 -3.38 12.49
C LYS A 176 16.39 -1.91 12.83
N LEU A 177 16.95 -1.09 11.94
CA LEU A 177 17.03 0.37 12.12
C LEU A 177 15.64 0.99 12.25
N MET A 178 14.68 0.57 11.42
CA MET A 178 13.29 1.00 11.50
C MET A 178 12.64 0.62 12.84
N GLN A 179 12.86 -0.62 13.30
CA GLN A 179 12.33 -1.10 14.56
C GLN A 179 12.94 -0.35 15.75
N GLN A 180 14.26 -0.15 15.76
CA GLN A 180 14.95 0.62 16.78
C GLN A 180 14.41 2.05 16.87
N TYR A 181 14.29 2.73 15.72
CA TYR A 181 13.72 4.08 15.68
C TYR A 181 12.29 4.10 16.24
N PHE A 182 11.45 3.14 15.83
CA PHE A 182 10.08 3.02 16.35
C PHE A 182 10.04 2.81 17.86
N ASP A 183 10.90 1.95 18.41
CA ASP A 183 10.92 1.66 19.84
C ASP A 183 11.36 2.88 20.66
N GLU A 184 12.33 3.67 20.17
CA GLU A 184 12.80 4.92 20.76
C GLU A 184 11.74 6.04 20.70
N HIS A 185 10.86 6.03 19.69
CA HIS A 185 9.86 7.09 19.43
C HIS A 185 8.41 6.60 19.63
N ARG A 186 8.22 5.57 20.46
CA ARG A 186 6.90 4.94 20.64
C ARG A 186 5.83 5.91 21.17
N SER A 187 6.23 6.91 21.95
CA SER A 187 5.35 7.97 22.46
C SER A 187 4.80 8.89 21.36
N ASP A 188 5.48 8.96 20.21
CA ASP A 188 5.12 9.84 19.10
C ASP A 188 4.15 9.16 18.11
N VAL A 189 3.86 7.87 18.31
CA VAL A 189 2.94 7.10 17.47
C VAL A 189 1.52 7.70 17.55
N TYR A 190 0.99 8.11 16.41
CA TYR A 190 -0.38 8.59 16.28
C TYR A 190 -1.23 7.58 15.51
N ALA A 191 -2.20 6.98 16.20
CA ALA A 191 -3.14 5.99 15.65
C ALA A 191 -4.58 6.53 15.75
N PRO A 192 -5.03 7.36 14.78
CA PRO A 192 -6.35 7.99 14.86
C PRO A 192 -7.47 6.96 14.88
N ALA A 193 -8.54 7.26 15.61
CA ALA A 193 -9.82 6.61 15.36
C ALA A 193 -10.29 7.00 13.95
N LEU A 194 -10.62 6.03 13.10
CA LEU A 194 -11.10 6.23 11.74
C LEU A 194 -12.45 5.52 11.61
N ASN A 195 -13.46 6.26 11.15
CA ASN A 195 -14.78 5.73 10.85
C ASN A 195 -14.88 5.41 9.37
N LYS A 196 -15.89 4.63 8.98
CA LYS A 196 -16.18 4.37 7.57
C LYS A 196 -16.18 5.69 6.77
N GLY A 197 -15.55 5.68 5.60
CA GLY A 197 -15.46 6.87 4.74
C GLY A 197 -14.32 7.84 5.09
N ASP A 198 -13.68 7.70 6.26
CA ASP A 198 -12.47 8.46 6.58
C ASP A 198 -11.27 8.00 5.75
N VAL A 199 -10.40 8.95 5.42
CA VAL A 199 -9.16 8.68 4.67
C VAL A 199 -7.97 9.36 5.34
N LEU A 200 -6.96 8.56 5.66
CA LEU A 200 -5.65 9.03 6.11
C LEU A 200 -4.67 9.00 4.94
N PHE A 201 -4.14 10.16 4.59
CA PHE A 201 -3.07 10.31 3.60
C PHE A 201 -1.72 10.42 4.29
N TRP A 202 -0.67 9.81 3.75
CA TRP A 202 0.71 9.97 4.22
C TRP A 202 1.71 10.04 3.08
N ASN A 203 2.83 10.69 3.32
CA ASN A 203 3.96 10.74 2.40
C ASN A 203 4.77 9.44 2.47
N SER A 204 5.36 9.01 1.35
CA SER A 204 6.18 7.80 1.26
C SER A 204 7.36 7.74 2.24
N ARG A 205 7.82 8.90 2.76
CA ARG A 205 8.86 9.01 3.79
C ARG A 205 8.31 9.00 5.22
N THR A 206 7.02 9.13 5.44
CA THR A 206 6.45 9.07 6.79
C THR A 206 6.50 7.64 7.31
N ILE A 207 7.11 7.45 8.48
CA ILE A 207 7.14 6.16 9.17
C ILE A 207 5.72 5.82 9.61
N HIS A 208 5.27 4.63 9.25
CA HIS A 208 3.90 4.17 9.51
C HIS A 208 3.84 2.65 9.65
N GLY A 209 2.69 2.17 10.09
CA GLY A 209 2.42 0.74 10.24
C GLY A 209 1.03 0.49 10.79
N ALA A 210 0.83 -0.70 11.35
CA ALA A 210 -0.41 -1.04 12.04
C ALA A 210 -0.10 -1.60 13.42
N LEU A 211 -0.84 -1.13 14.43
CA LEU A 211 -0.70 -1.61 15.80
C LEU A 211 -1.08 -3.09 15.89
N PRO A 212 -0.52 -3.83 16.87
CA PRO A 212 -0.96 -5.19 17.14
C PRO A 212 -2.46 -5.27 17.43
N THR A 213 -3.09 -6.27 16.85
CA THR A 213 -4.48 -6.63 17.15
C THR A 213 -4.60 -7.06 18.60
N GLN A 214 -5.52 -6.44 19.33
CA GLN A 214 -5.84 -6.81 20.71
C GLN A 214 -7.05 -7.75 20.78
N ASP A 215 -8.01 -7.57 19.86
CA ASP A 215 -9.19 -8.42 19.77
C ASP A 215 -9.41 -8.84 18.30
N PRO A 216 -9.16 -10.12 17.97
CA PRO A 216 -9.23 -10.61 16.60
C PRO A 216 -10.66 -10.76 16.07
N SER A 217 -11.70 -10.59 16.91
CA SER A 217 -13.10 -10.58 16.43
C SER A 217 -13.46 -9.29 15.70
N PHE A 218 -12.66 -8.24 15.82
CA PHE A 218 -12.82 -7.01 15.03
C PHE A 218 -11.86 -7.02 13.84
N SER A 219 -12.41 -6.85 12.64
CA SER A 219 -11.64 -6.56 11.44
C SER A 219 -11.09 -5.12 11.44
N ARG A 220 -10.15 -4.88 10.52
CA ARG A 220 -9.64 -3.55 10.18
C ARG A 220 -9.71 -3.40 8.66
N LYS A 221 -10.93 -3.53 8.13
CA LYS A 221 -11.20 -3.60 6.70
C LYS A 221 -10.87 -2.27 6.04
N SER A 222 -9.96 -2.30 5.07
CA SER A 222 -9.42 -1.08 4.48
C SER A 222 -8.97 -1.26 3.06
N LEU A 223 -9.00 -0.16 2.32
CA LEU A 223 -8.23 -0.03 1.09
C LEU A 223 -6.95 0.75 1.37
N THR A 224 -5.92 0.44 0.60
CA THR A 224 -4.73 1.28 0.51
C THR A 224 -4.43 1.57 -0.95
N ALA A 225 -4.03 2.80 -1.26
CA ALA A 225 -3.60 3.19 -2.60
C ALA A 225 -2.37 4.08 -2.53
N HIS A 226 -1.45 3.89 -3.47
CA HIS A 226 -0.27 4.73 -3.66
C HIS A 226 -0.44 5.56 -4.93
N TYR A 227 -0.26 6.87 -4.80
CA TYR A 227 -0.43 7.87 -5.83
C TYR A 227 0.89 8.59 -6.11
N LEU A 228 1.23 8.69 -7.39
CA LEU A 228 2.42 9.39 -7.87
C LEU A 228 1.99 10.66 -8.60
N PRO A 229 2.50 11.86 -8.25
CA PRO A 229 2.25 13.05 -9.06
C PRO A 229 2.60 12.80 -10.54
N SER A 230 1.68 13.11 -11.45
CA SER A 230 1.77 12.63 -12.85
C SER A 230 2.97 13.21 -13.61
N ASN A 231 3.54 14.31 -13.16
CA ASN A 231 4.74 14.95 -13.73
C ASN A 231 6.06 14.32 -13.24
N LEU A 232 6.01 13.36 -12.32
CA LEU A 232 7.20 12.69 -11.76
C LEU A 232 7.32 11.27 -12.29
N LYS A 233 8.55 10.75 -12.30
CA LYS A 233 8.83 9.37 -12.70
C LYS A 233 8.60 8.41 -11.55
N PHE A 234 8.19 7.18 -11.86
CA PHE A 234 8.04 6.11 -10.87
C PHE A 234 9.34 5.35 -10.65
N GLY A 235 9.62 4.98 -9.41
CA GLY A 235 10.81 4.23 -9.07
C GLY A 235 10.83 3.82 -7.61
N ASN A 236 12.02 3.86 -7.04
CA ASN A 236 12.33 3.91 -5.62
C ASN A 236 13.71 4.56 -5.46
N LEU A 237 14.24 4.59 -4.25
CA LEU A 237 15.56 5.18 -3.97
C LEU A 237 16.69 4.69 -4.91
N PHE A 238 16.61 3.46 -5.41
CA PHE A 238 17.71 2.82 -6.12
C PHE A 238 17.49 2.69 -7.63
N THR A 239 16.26 2.82 -8.11
CA THR A 239 15.92 2.50 -9.50
C THR A 239 14.76 3.33 -10.02
N THR A 240 14.93 3.90 -11.21
CA THR A 240 13.83 4.42 -12.02
C THR A 240 13.19 3.27 -12.81
N LYS A 241 11.87 3.26 -12.93
CA LYS A 241 11.11 2.30 -13.73
C LYS A 241 10.54 3.00 -14.96
N ASP A 242 11.38 3.25 -15.96
CA ASP A 242 10.95 3.95 -17.19
C ASP A 242 10.05 3.10 -18.12
N TYR A 243 9.85 1.82 -17.82
CA TYR A 243 9.06 0.88 -18.64
C TYR A 243 7.57 0.81 -18.29
N ILE A 244 7.09 1.69 -17.39
CA ILE A 244 5.70 1.66 -16.92
C ILE A 244 4.75 2.06 -18.06
N LYS A 245 3.77 1.18 -18.33
CA LYS A 245 2.68 1.45 -19.27
C LYS A 245 1.41 1.67 -18.47
N TYR A 246 0.84 2.87 -18.60
CA TYR A 246 -0.39 3.23 -17.92
C TYR A 246 -1.62 2.80 -18.71
N LYS A 247 -2.68 2.44 -17.99
CA LYS A 247 -4.06 2.46 -18.45
C LYS A 247 -4.73 3.72 -17.89
N THR A 248 -5.89 4.10 -18.40
CA THR A 248 -6.61 5.30 -17.91
C THR A 248 -8.03 4.94 -17.52
N TYR A 249 -8.51 5.52 -16.41
CA TYR A 249 -9.88 5.39 -15.94
C TYR A 249 -10.35 6.74 -15.36
N LYS A 250 -11.44 7.30 -15.91
CA LYS A 250 -11.98 8.62 -15.52
C LYS A 250 -10.92 9.74 -15.46
N GLY A 251 -9.97 9.71 -16.40
CA GLY A 251 -8.88 10.69 -16.49
C GLY A 251 -7.69 10.43 -15.54
N VAL A 252 -7.76 9.41 -14.68
CA VAL A 252 -6.66 9.01 -13.81
C VAL A 252 -5.89 7.87 -14.47
N ASN A 253 -4.58 8.05 -14.65
CA ASN A 253 -3.70 6.99 -15.11
C ASN A 253 -3.44 5.99 -14.00
N TYR A 254 -3.38 4.70 -14.33
CA TYR A 254 -3.10 3.65 -13.36
C TYR A 254 -2.18 2.57 -13.91
N TYR A 255 -1.47 1.91 -13.01
CA TYR A 255 -0.53 0.83 -13.29
C TYR A 255 -0.88 -0.42 -12.48
N LYS A 256 -0.84 -1.58 -13.15
CA LYS A 256 -0.96 -2.89 -12.52
C LYS A 256 0.43 -3.52 -12.38
N ASN A 257 0.87 -3.78 -11.15
CA ASN A 257 2.20 -4.30 -10.87
C ASN A 257 2.30 -5.83 -11.06
N GLN A 258 1.31 -6.58 -10.59
CA GLN A 258 1.29 -8.03 -10.72
C GLN A 258 0.28 -8.47 -11.77
N PRO A 259 0.62 -9.40 -12.67
CA PRO A 259 -0.34 -9.95 -13.60
C PRO A 259 -1.38 -10.81 -12.86
N ASP A 260 -2.48 -11.14 -13.54
CA ASP A 260 -3.43 -12.11 -13.02
C ASP A 260 -2.83 -13.52 -12.97
N TYR A 261 -3.52 -14.41 -12.26
CA TYR A 261 -3.08 -15.78 -12.09
C TYR A 261 -2.88 -16.49 -13.44
N SER A 262 -1.75 -17.19 -13.53
CA SER A 262 -1.53 -18.29 -14.46
C SER A 262 -0.60 -19.29 -13.78
N PRO A 263 -0.59 -20.57 -14.20
CA PRO A 263 0.38 -21.55 -13.69
C PRO A 263 1.83 -21.05 -13.80
N LEU A 264 2.17 -20.36 -14.91
CA LEU A 264 3.48 -19.78 -15.12
C LEU A 264 3.79 -18.65 -14.13
N ASN A 265 2.84 -17.74 -13.90
CA ASN A 265 3.04 -16.64 -12.93
C ASN A 265 3.15 -17.16 -11.50
N LYS A 266 2.38 -18.19 -11.14
CA LYS A 266 2.49 -18.89 -9.85
C LYS A 266 3.90 -19.43 -9.65
N LEU A 267 4.41 -20.19 -10.60
CA LEU A 267 5.76 -20.76 -10.55
C LEU A 267 6.82 -19.65 -10.43
N LYS A 268 6.73 -18.60 -11.25
CA LYS A 268 7.64 -17.45 -11.19
C LYS A 268 7.64 -16.80 -9.80
N SER A 269 6.46 -16.59 -9.19
CA SER A 269 6.35 -16.00 -7.85
C SER A 269 6.99 -16.89 -6.77
N GLN A 270 6.80 -18.21 -6.85
CA GLN A 270 7.35 -19.16 -5.88
C GLN A 270 8.88 -19.23 -5.97
N ILE A 271 9.44 -19.26 -7.17
CA ILE A 271 10.89 -19.20 -7.40
C ILE A 271 11.45 -17.89 -6.84
N LYS A 272 10.80 -16.76 -7.14
CA LYS A 272 11.21 -15.45 -6.63
C LYS A 272 11.26 -15.48 -5.10
N VAL A 273 10.17 -15.85 -4.42
CA VAL A 273 10.15 -15.92 -2.95
C VAL A 273 11.23 -16.84 -2.39
N ALA A 274 11.45 -18.01 -3.00
CA ALA A 274 12.48 -18.96 -2.57
C ALA A 274 13.92 -18.44 -2.73
N VAL A 275 14.19 -17.61 -3.74
CA VAL A 275 15.48 -16.94 -3.91
C VAL A 275 15.64 -15.83 -2.87
N TYR A 276 14.61 -15.00 -2.69
CA TYR A 276 14.66 -13.89 -1.73
C TYR A 276 14.81 -14.38 -0.28
N SER A 277 14.32 -15.57 0.06
CA SER A 277 14.50 -16.19 1.38
C SER A 277 15.86 -16.87 1.57
N LYS A 278 16.72 -16.93 0.53
CA LYS A 278 18.06 -17.54 0.57
C LYS A 278 19.15 -16.50 0.23
N PRO A 279 19.88 -15.96 1.22
CA PRO A 279 20.90 -14.91 1.02
C PRO A 279 21.98 -15.23 -0.04
N ARG A 280 22.35 -16.51 -0.17
CA ARG A 280 23.37 -16.97 -1.15
C ARG A 280 22.88 -16.88 -2.61
N LEU A 281 21.60 -17.10 -2.89
CA LEU A 281 21.03 -17.02 -4.25
C LEU A 281 20.82 -15.58 -4.70
N LEU A 282 20.46 -14.67 -3.79
CA LEU A 282 20.38 -13.23 -4.08
C LEU A 282 21.72 -12.64 -4.52
N LYS A 283 22.84 -13.09 -3.92
CA LYS A 283 24.19 -12.67 -4.30
C LYS A 283 24.57 -13.15 -5.71
N ALA A 284 24.21 -14.39 -6.07
CA ALA A 284 24.42 -14.94 -7.41
C ALA A 284 23.55 -14.24 -8.48
N MET A 285 22.27 -13.98 -8.20
CA MET A 285 21.37 -13.27 -9.12
C MET A 285 21.79 -11.82 -9.35
N ARG A 286 22.30 -11.12 -8.31
CA ARG A 286 22.87 -9.77 -8.47
C ARG A 286 24.11 -9.78 -9.38
N PHE A 287 24.99 -10.77 -9.22
CA PHE A 287 26.17 -10.98 -10.09
C PHE A 287 25.78 -11.20 -11.55
N ILE A 288 24.80 -12.07 -11.80
CA ILE A 288 24.28 -12.35 -13.14
C ILE A 288 23.70 -11.07 -13.77
N LYS A 289 22.93 -10.29 -13.01
CA LYS A 289 22.31 -9.06 -13.53
C LYS A 289 23.33 -7.97 -13.88
N THR A 290 24.47 -7.91 -13.21
CA THR A 290 25.59 -7.01 -13.56
C THR A 290 26.42 -7.49 -14.75
N SER A 291 26.51 -8.80 -14.98
CA SER A 291 27.28 -9.40 -16.09
C SER A 291 26.58 -9.37 -17.45
N PHE A 292 25.29 -9.01 -17.49
CA PHE A 292 24.53 -8.82 -18.74
C PHE A 292 24.29 -7.35 -19.09
N THR A 293 24.91 -6.42 -18.35
CA THR A 293 24.85 -4.96 -18.58
C THR A 293 26.23 -4.34 -18.82
N THR A 294 27.22 -5.16 -19.16
CA THR A 294 28.54 -4.75 -19.66
C THR A 294 28.69 -5.13 -21.11
#